data_AF-A0A1B8USP6-F1
#
_entry.id   AF-A0A1B8USP6-F1
#
_cell.length_a   1.000
_cell.length_b   1.000
_cell.length_c   1.000
_cell.angle_alpha   90.00
_cell.angle_beta   90.00
_cell.angle_gamma   90.00
#
_symmetry.space_group_name_H-M   'P 1'
#
loop_
_entity.id
_entity.type
_entity.pdbx_description
1 polymer ?
#
loop_
_entity_poly.entity_id
_entity_poly.type
_entity_poly.pdbx_seq_one_letter_code
_entity_poly.pdbx_strand_id
1 'polypeptide(L)'
;MHQRDYLLRLIEEMTRMFGQALGLKEKKKREQLIVEWDELLQRRFRISGELADKLPTEDIIRLFRTGERLHADEIQALAIVLYERAKLEWERSRHDNESSPFGAAEVPRYGESMMGTDNDETIYILRLMKSYELLLEATSQGSDRRLLPVQDSMEAIYQVIKGYHIDNRLREKMWRWFEKEGRLAEAEDSLFEWLNSGERHHPEQAASRYTQALKFYERLDAMSDETLLEGGLSREEVISGREDVSKSTAWQMER
;
A
#
# COMPACT_ATOMS: atom_id res chain seq x y z
N MET A 1 30.53 2.23 -8.18
CA MET A 1 30.44 3.69 -7.96
C MET A 1 29.14 4.32 -8.46
N HIS A 2 28.44 3.78 -9.47
CA HIS A 2 27.31 4.51 -10.11
C HIS A 2 25.92 4.45 -9.43
N GLN A 3 25.53 3.33 -8.80
CA GLN A 3 24.17 3.18 -8.21
C GLN A 3 23.96 4.08 -6.98
N ARG A 4 24.94 4.14 -6.08
CA ARG A 4 24.88 4.96 -4.87
C ARG A 4 24.80 6.46 -5.19
N ASP A 5 25.58 6.93 -6.16
CA ASP A 5 25.58 8.32 -6.61
C ASP A 5 24.30 8.68 -7.38
N TYR A 6 23.67 7.72 -8.06
CA TYR A 6 22.34 7.91 -8.65
C TYR A 6 21.29 8.07 -7.55
N LEU A 7 21.25 7.17 -6.56
CA LEU A 7 20.28 7.23 -5.46
C LEU A 7 20.45 8.49 -4.62
N LEU A 8 21.68 8.91 -4.31
CA LEU A 8 21.91 10.15 -3.58
C LEU A 8 21.39 11.38 -4.31
N ARG A 9 21.57 11.45 -5.65
CA ARG A 9 20.99 12.55 -6.46
C ARG A 9 19.48 12.51 -6.49
N LEU A 10 18.91 11.31 -6.57
CA LEU A 10 17.46 11.12 -6.53
C LEU A 10 16.88 11.55 -5.16
N ILE A 11 17.53 11.15 -4.07
CA ILE A 11 17.17 11.55 -2.70
C ILE A 11 17.29 13.06 -2.54
N GLU A 12 18.34 13.70 -3.04
CA GLU A 12 18.51 15.15 -2.96
C GLU A 12 17.38 15.90 -3.70
N GLU A 13 17.06 15.47 -4.92
CA GLU A 13 15.94 16.04 -5.69
C GLU A 13 14.60 15.83 -4.97
N MET A 14 14.32 14.62 -4.50
CA MET A 14 13.11 14.30 -3.74
C MET A 14 13.02 15.12 -2.46
N THR A 15 14.11 15.22 -1.68
CA THR A 15 14.16 15.98 -0.42
C THR A 15 13.87 17.45 -0.66
N ARG A 16 14.40 18.04 -1.73
CA ARG A 16 14.10 19.42 -2.12
C ARG A 16 12.61 19.61 -2.39
N MET A 17 12.02 18.69 -3.15
CA MET A 17 10.60 18.72 -3.50
C MET A 17 9.69 18.50 -2.29
N PHE A 18 10.05 17.62 -1.36
CA PHE A 18 9.35 17.44 -0.09
C PHE A 18 9.44 18.68 0.80
N GLY A 19 10.63 19.29 0.88
CA GLY A 19 10.83 20.53 1.60
C GLY A 19 9.97 21.67 1.05
N GLN A 20 9.82 21.74 -0.28
CA GLN A 20 8.87 22.64 -0.92
C GLN A 20 7.44 22.30 -0.50
N ALA A 21 6.99 21.04 -0.64
CA ALA A 21 5.63 20.58 -0.29
C ALA A 21 5.19 21.02 1.12
N LEU A 22 6.02 20.77 2.14
CA LEU A 22 5.72 21.05 3.54
C LEU A 22 5.50 22.55 3.84
N GLY A 23 6.03 23.44 3.01
CA GLY A 23 5.92 24.90 3.20
C GLY A 23 4.76 25.57 2.45
N LEU A 24 3.98 24.84 1.65
CA LEU A 24 3.02 25.44 0.72
C LEU A 24 1.63 25.66 1.31
N LYS A 25 1.30 26.92 1.56
CA LYS A 25 -0.08 27.37 1.84
C LYS A 25 -0.80 27.92 0.60
N GLU A 26 -0.08 28.27 -0.46
CA GLU A 26 -0.63 28.92 -1.66
C GLU A 26 -0.99 27.90 -2.75
N LYS A 27 -2.23 27.95 -3.26
CA LYS A 27 -2.73 27.05 -4.32
C LYS A 27 -1.84 27.04 -5.57
N LYS A 28 -1.43 28.21 -6.08
CA LYS A 28 -0.58 28.32 -7.27
C LYS A 28 0.76 27.60 -7.14
N LYS A 29 1.42 27.72 -5.98
CA LYS A 29 2.70 27.06 -5.73
C LYS A 29 2.52 25.53 -5.64
N ARG A 30 1.37 25.05 -5.18
CA ARG A 30 1.04 23.62 -5.12
C ARG A 30 0.80 23.03 -6.51
N GLU A 31 0.09 23.74 -7.38
CA GLU A 31 -0.09 23.33 -8.79
C GLU A 31 1.26 23.24 -9.51
N GLN A 32 2.13 24.22 -9.31
CA GLN A 32 3.49 24.19 -9.85
C GLN A 32 4.27 22.97 -9.33
N LEU A 33 4.17 22.67 -8.03
CA LEU A 33 4.85 21.52 -7.44
C LEU A 33 4.38 20.18 -8.02
N ILE A 34 3.08 20.03 -8.34
CA ILE A 34 2.55 18.83 -9.01
C ILE A 34 3.16 18.67 -10.41
N VAL A 35 3.38 19.76 -11.15
CA VAL A 35 4.04 19.72 -12.46
C VAL A 35 5.52 19.33 -12.32
N GLU A 36 6.25 19.95 -11.39
CA GLU A 36 7.65 19.61 -11.09
C GLU A 36 7.79 18.12 -10.71
N TRP A 37 6.77 17.59 -10.05
CA TRP A 37 6.64 16.18 -9.69
C TRP A 37 6.53 15.23 -10.87
N ASP A 38 5.66 15.56 -11.82
CA ASP A 38 5.52 14.78 -13.03
C ASP A 38 6.81 14.84 -13.87
N GLU A 39 7.50 15.98 -13.89
CA GLU A 39 8.81 16.11 -14.54
C GLU A 39 9.89 15.26 -13.86
N LEU A 40 9.89 15.13 -12.53
CA LEU A 40 10.78 14.22 -11.82
C LEU A 40 10.49 12.77 -12.24
N LEU A 41 9.21 12.38 -12.22
CA LEU A 41 8.75 11.05 -12.63
C LEU A 41 9.23 10.69 -14.05
N GLN A 42 9.01 11.59 -15.01
CA GLN A 42 9.41 11.37 -16.40
C GLN A 42 10.93 11.31 -16.56
N ARG A 43 11.69 12.20 -15.90
CA ARG A 43 13.16 12.26 -16.06
C ARG A 43 13.89 11.12 -15.36
N ARG A 44 13.43 10.70 -14.18
CA ARG A 44 14.13 9.72 -13.33
C ARG A 44 13.63 8.30 -13.52
N PHE A 45 12.35 8.13 -13.76
CA PHE A 45 11.68 6.83 -13.82
C PHE A 45 11.08 6.52 -15.20
N ARG A 46 11.13 7.48 -16.14
CA ARG A 46 10.61 7.35 -17.51
C ARG A 46 9.13 6.99 -17.58
N ILE A 47 8.38 7.39 -16.56
CA ILE A 47 6.94 7.17 -16.42
C ILE A 47 6.31 8.51 -16.04
N SER A 48 5.14 8.84 -16.57
CA SER A 48 4.34 9.97 -16.08
C SER A 48 3.47 9.53 -14.91
N GLY A 49 3.01 10.47 -14.09
CA GLY A 49 2.06 10.21 -13.02
C GLY A 49 0.76 9.59 -13.52
N GLU A 50 0.23 10.06 -14.65
CA GLU A 50 -0.95 9.48 -15.28
C GLU A 50 -0.72 8.03 -15.73
N LEU A 51 0.45 7.73 -16.31
CA LEU A 51 0.79 6.37 -16.69
C LEU A 51 0.97 5.47 -15.46
N ALA A 52 1.61 5.99 -14.41
CA ALA A 52 1.75 5.29 -13.13
C ALA A 52 0.40 4.98 -12.49
N ASP A 53 -0.59 5.87 -12.61
CA ASP A 53 -1.95 5.64 -12.10
C ASP A 53 -2.65 4.50 -12.87
N LYS A 54 -2.46 4.43 -14.20
CA LYS A 54 -3.12 3.43 -15.08
C LYS A 54 -2.46 2.06 -15.11
N LEU A 55 -1.14 1.96 -14.94
CA LEU A 55 -0.43 0.69 -15.03
C LEU A 55 -0.68 -0.18 -13.79
N PRO A 56 -0.96 -1.49 -13.94
CA PRO A 56 -0.90 -2.43 -12.84
C PRO A 56 0.47 -2.41 -12.16
N THR A 57 0.51 -2.63 -10.84
CA THR A 57 1.75 -2.61 -10.07
C THR A 57 2.80 -3.59 -10.62
N GLU A 58 2.38 -4.76 -11.11
CA GLU A 58 3.23 -5.77 -11.74
C GLU A 58 3.93 -5.24 -12.97
N ASP A 59 3.23 -4.46 -13.78
CA ASP A 59 3.79 -3.91 -15.01
C ASP A 59 4.81 -2.84 -14.67
N ILE A 60 4.56 -2.02 -13.64
CA ILE A 60 5.57 -1.10 -13.10
C ILE A 60 6.79 -1.90 -12.64
N ILE A 61 6.64 -2.94 -11.81
CA ILE A 61 7.75 -3.78 -11.34
C ILE A 61 8.55 -4.38 -12.50
N ARG A 62 7.88 -4.80 -13.58
CA ARG A 62 8.54 -5.33 -14.79
C ARG A 62 9.41 -4.30 -15.50
N LEU A 63 9.00 -3.03 -15.53
CA LEU A 63 9.80 -1.95 -16.14
C LEU A 63 11.15 -1.73 -15.43
N PHE A 64 11.24 -2.07 -14.15
CA PHE A 64 12.46 -1.94 -13.33
C PHE A 64 13.28 -3.24 -13.26
N ARG A 65 13.05 -4.18 -14.19
CA ARG A 65 13.88 -5.38 -14.33
C ARG A 65 14.87 -5.22 -15.48
N THR A 66 16.10 -5.66 -15.25
CA THR A 66 17.11 -5.83 -16.31
C THR A 66 17.64 -7.27 -16.24
N GLY A 67 17.18 -8.10 -17.17
CA GLY A 67 17.36 -9.55 -17.07
C GLY A 67 16.64 -10.10 -15.83
N GLU A 68 17.35 -10.83 -14.99
CA GLU A 68 16.82 -11.37 -13.73
C GLU A 68 16.88 -10.38 -12.55
N ARG A 69 17.67 -9.30 -12.69
CA ARG A 69 17.88 -8.34 -11.61
C ARG A 69 16.74 -7.32 -11.54
N LEU A 70 16.17 -7.17 -10.36
CA LEU A 70 15.24 -6.09 -10.02
C LEU A 70 16.03 -4.89 -9.48
N HIS A 71 15.75 -3.69 -9.96
CA HIS A 71 16.27 -2.44 -9.40
C HIS A 71 15.44 -2.01 -8.19
N ALA A 72 15.54 -2.77 -7.10
CA ALA A 72 14.68 -2.62 -5.92
C ALA A 72 14.76 -1.22 -5.28
N ASP A 73 15.95 -0.60 -5.22
CA ASP A 73 16.10 0.77 -4.70
C ASP A 73 15.36 1.81 -5.55
N GLU A 74 15.29 1.61 -6.87
CA GLU A 74 14.56 2.51 -7.78
C GLU A 74 13.05 2.36 -7.62
N ILE A 75 12.57 1.13 -7.41
CA ILE A 75 11.16 0.87 -7.09
C ILE A 75 10.79 1.49 -5.75
N GLN A 76 11.66 1.35 -4.73
CA GLN A 76 11.47 1.99 -3.44
C GLN A 76 11.35 3.52 -3.60
N ALA A 77 12.26 4.13 -4.36
CA ALA A 77 12.21 5.57 -4.61
C ALA A 77 10.96 5.97 -5.39
N LEU A 78 10.59 5.23 -6.44
CA LEU A 78 9.36 5.47 -7.20
C LEU A 78 8.12 5.39 -6.30
N ALA A 79 8.07 4.43 -5.37
CA ALA A 79 6.92 4.23 -4.50
C ALA A 79 6.76 5.37 -3.49
N ILE A 80 7.85 5.81 -2.87
CA ILE A 80 7.86 7.02 -2.02
C ILE A 80 7.46 8.23 -2.84
N VAL A 81 7.91 8.27 -4.10
CA VAL A 81 7.52 9.31 -5.03
C VAL A 81 5.97 9.25 -5.21
N LEU A 82 5.41 8.18 -5.75
CA LEU A 82 3.96 8.08 -5.97
C LEU A 82 3.10 8.36 -4.72
N TYR A 83 3.56 7.96 -3.54
CA TYR A 83 2.91 8.29 -2.26
C TYR A 83 2.80 9.80 -2.00
N GLU A 84 3.90 10.52 -2.12
CA GLU A 84 3.95 11.96 -1.81
C GLU A 84 3.17 12.79 -2.85
N ARG A 85 3.20 12.38 -4.12
CA ARG A 85 2.30 12.93 -5.14
C ARG A 85 0.83 12.69 -4.79
N ALA A 86 0.47 11.50 -4.33
CA ALA A 86 -0.92 11.18 -3.98
C ALA A 86 -1.44 12.11 -2.88
N LYS A 87 -0.62 12.39 -1.86
CA LYS A 87 -0.96 13.36 -0.80
C LYS A 87 -1.18 14.77 -1.35
N LEU A 88 -0.26 15.26 -2.20
CA LEU A 88 -0.37 16.59 -2.81
C LEU A 88 -1.63 16.74 -3.67
N GLU A 89 -1.96 15.71 -4.45
CA GLU A 89 -3.16 15.73 -5.29
C GLU A 89 -4.46 15.63 -4.46
N TRP A 90 -4.46 14.85 -3.38
CA TRP A 90 -5.58 14.78 -2.43
C TRP A 90 -5.81 16.12 -1.70
N GLU A 91 -4.74 16.77 -1.26
CA GLU A 91 -4.86 18.09 -0.65
C GLU A 91 -5.35 19.15 -1.64
N ARG A 92 -4.99 19.03 -2.93
CA ARG A 92 -5.49 19.92 -3.98
C ARG A 92 -6.99 19.74 -4.17
N SER A 93 -7.47 18.50 -4.35
CA SER A 93 -8.90 18.24 -4.57
C SER A 93 -9.76 18.68 -3.40
N ARG A 94 -9.28 18.49 -2.16
CA ARG A 94 -9.99 18.94 -0.95
C ARG A 94 -10.17 20.46 -0.91
N HIS A 95 -9.12 21.22 -1.23
CA HIS A 95 -9.20 22.68 -1.27
C HIS A 95 -10.09 23.21 -2.40
N ASP A 96 -10.10 22.55 -3.55
CA ASP A 96 -10.96 22.93 -4.68
C ASP A 96 -12.45 22.75 -4.34
N ASN A 97 -12.78 21.66 -3.63
CA ASN A 97 -14.14 21.42 -3.13
C ASN A 97 -14.56 22.46 -2.07
N GLU A 98 -13.66 22.83 -1.14
CA GLU A 98 -13.95 23.84 -0.10
C GLU A 98 -14.05 25.28 -0.66
N SER A 99 -13.35 25.58 -1.76
CA SER A 99 -13.34 26.91 -2.39
C SER A 99 -14.45 27.12 -3.42
N SER A 100 -15.27 26.10 -3.68
CA SER A 100 -16.38 26.19 -4.64
C SER A 100 -17.53 27.03 -4.06
N PRO A 101 -17.98 28.12 -4.73
CA PRO A 101 -19.08 28.95 -4.25
C PRO A 101 -20.44 28.23 -4.24
N PHE A 102 -20.50 26.99 -4.76
CA PHE A 102 -21.69 26.14 -4.80
C PHE A 102 -21.70 25.05 -3.70
N GLY A 103 -20.69 24.99 -2.83
CA GLY A 103 -20.45 23.87 -1.91
C GLY A 103 -21.39 23.68 -0.70
N ALA A 104 -22.48 24.44 -0.56
CA ALA A 104 -23.41 24.26 0.58
C ALA A 104 -24.89 24.67 0.36
N ALA A 105 -25.29 25.18 -0.81
CA ALA A 105 -26.60 25.84 -0.95
C ALA A 105 -27.52 25.27 -2.05
N GLU A 106 -27.05 24.41 -2.94
CA GLU A 106 -27.94 23.68 -3.84
C GLU A 106 -28.27 22.33 -3.21
N VAL A 107 -29.46 22.24 -2.60
CA VAL A 107 -30.07 20.96 -2.24
C VAL A 107 -30.12 20.12 -3.52
N PRO A 108 -29.42 18.97 -3.61
CA PRO A 108 -29.45 18.15 -4.81
C PRO A 108 -30.89 17.75 -5.10
N ARG A 109 -31.33 17.94 -6.35
CA ARG A 109 -32.57 17.31 -6.81
C ARG A 109 -32.35 15.80 -6.74
N TYR A 110 -33.33 15.08 -6.18
CA TYR A 110 -33.36 13.62 -6.12
C TYR A 110 -32.85 13.01 -7.43
N GLY A 111 -31.65 12.42 -7.42
CA GLY A 111 -31.03 11.74 -8.56
C GLY A 111 -29.61 12.16 -8.93
N GLU A 112 -29.10 13.29 -8.45
CA GLU A 112 -27.70 13.69 -8.67
C GLU A 112 -26.81 13.19 -7.52
N SER A 113 -26.03 12.16 -7.81
CA SER A 113 -25.00 11.62 -6.92
C SER A 113 -24.02 12.72 -6.50
N MET A 114 -23.60 12.72 -5.23
CA MET A 114 -22.39 13.38 -4.75
C MET A 114 -21.15 12.78 -5.45
N MET A 115 -20.98 13.03 -6.75
CA MET A 115 -20.05 12.30 -7.62
C MET A 115 -18.59 12.82 -7.55
N GLY A 116 -18.31 13.87 -6.77
CA GLY A 116 -16.99 14.51 -6.70
C GLY A 116 -16.09 13.97 -5.58
N THR A 117 -16.61 13.83 -4.36
CA THR A 117 -15.81 13.48 -3.17
C THR A 117 -15.43 12.01 -3.12
N ASP A 118 -16.35 11.12 -3.49
CA ASP A 118 -16.13 9.67 -3.45
C ASP A 118 -15.07 9.23 -4.47
N ASN A 119 -15.00 9.91 -5.62
CA ASN A 119 -14.05 9.56 -6.67
C ASN A 119 -12.62 10.00 -6.31
N ASP A 120 -12.44 11.21 -5.78
CA ASP A 120 -11.12 11.70 -5.38
C ASP A 120 -10.51 10.90 -4.24
N GLU A 121 -11.33 10.52 -3.25
CA GLU A 121 -10.89 9.68 -2.13
C GLU A 121 -10.53 8.28 -2.63
N THR A 122 -11.37 7.69 -3.48
CA THR A 122 -11.08 6.39 -4.11
C THR A 122 -9.76 6.42 -4.88
N ILE A 123 -9.53 7.46 -5.70
CA ILE A 123 -8.28 7.64 -6.44
C ILE A 123 -7.08 7.77 -5.48
N TYR A 124 -7.21 8.54 -4.41
CA TYR A 124 -6.18 8.68 -3.39
C TYR A 124 -5.84 7.33 -2.76
N ILE A 125 -6.84 6.57 -2.31
CA ILE A 125 -6.65 5.25 -1.70
C ILE A 125 -6.01 4.25 -2.68
N LEU A 126 -6.42 4.23 -3.95
CA LEU A 126 -5.81 3.37 -4.95
C LEU A 126 -4.33 3.69 -5.19
N ARG A 127 -3.94 4.97 -5.13
CA ARG A 127 -2.54 5.38 -5.23
C ARG A 127 -1.73 4.98 -3.99
N LEU A 128 -2.34 5.07 -2.81
CA LEU A 128 -1.73 4.58 -1.58
C LEU A 128 -1.48 3.07 -1.63
N MET A 129 -2.49 2.28 -2.01
CA MET A 129 -2.37 0.83 -2.15
C MET A 129 -1.28 0.44 -3.16
N LYS A 130 -1.21 1.14 -4.30
CA LYS A 130 -0.14 0.94 -5.30
C LYS A 130 1.24 1.24 -4.74
N SER A 131 1.38 2.38 -4.05
CA SER A 131 2.65 2.77 -3.42
C SER A 131 3.06 1.75 -2.37
N TYR A 132 2.12 1.28 -1.56
CA TYR A 132 2.36 0.24 -0.56
C TYR A 132 2.82 -1.08 -1.19
N GLU A 133 2.16 -1.53 -2.24
CA GLU A 133 2.51 -2.76 -2.95
C GLU A 133 3.92 -2.69 -3.56
N LEU A 134 4.30 -1.53 -4.13
CA LEU A 134 5.66 -1.29 -4.64
C LEU A 134 6.71 -1.29 -3.51
N LEU A 135 6.41 -0.69 -2.35
CA LEU A 135 7.30 -0.71 -1.18
C LEU A 135 7.50 -2.12 -0.64
N LEU A 136 6.42 -2.92 -0.55
CA LEU A 136 6.50 -4.32 -0.15
C LEU A 136 7.39 -5.12 -1.10
N GLU A 137 7.23 -4.95 -2.41
CA GLU A 137 8.07 -5.63 -3.40
C GLU A 137 9.54 -5.22 -3.27
N ALA A 138 9.83 -3.91 -3.31
CA ALA A 138 11.20 -3.40 -3.20
C ALA A 138 11.91 -3.92 -1.95
N THR A 139 11.20 -3.88 -0.83
CA THR A 139 11.75 -4.26 0.46
C THR A 139 11.95 -5.78 0.58
N SER A 140 11.07 -6.58 -0.03
CA SER A 140 11.23 -8.03 -0.11
C SER A 140 12.46 -8.44 -0.93
N GLN A 141 12.84 -7.61 -1.89
CA GLN A 141 13.97 -7.81 -2.83
C GLN A 141 15.27 -7.15 -2.33
N GLY A 142 15.28 -6.68 -1.08
CA GLY A 142 16.51 -6.24 -0.39
C GLY A 142 16.92 -4.79 -0.66
N SER A 143 16.00 -3.90 -1.02
CA SER A 143 16.29 -2.48 -1.13
C SER A 143 16.76 -1.86 0.20
N ASP A 144 17.64 -0.85 0.14
CA ASP A 144 18.15 -0.20 1.35
C ASP A 144 17.11 0.75 1.95
N ARG A 145 16.44 0.26 3.00
CA ARG A 145 15.38 0.98 3.72
C ARG A 145 15.85 2.24 4.47
N ARG A 146 17.17 2.46 4.60
CA ARG A 146 17.74 3.61 5.33
C ARG A 146 17.91 4.85 4.46
N LEU A 147 17.82 4.68 3.14
CA LEU A 147 18.03 5.76 2.18
C LEU A 147 16.86 6.74 2.09
N LEU A 148 15.65 6.27 2.44
CA LEU A 148 14.39 7.00 2.34
C LEU A 148 13.55 6.70 3.59
N PRO A 149 12.52 7.49 3.92
CA PRO A 149 11.65 7.25 5.08
C PRO A 149 10.68 6.09 4.82
N VAL A 150 11.20 4.91 4.46
CA VAL A 150 10.40 3.75 4.01
C VAL A 150 9.50 3.25 5.11
N GLN A 151 10.04 3.04 6.31
CA GLN A 151 9.27 2.49 7.43
C GLN A 151 8.12 3.42 7.83
N ASP A 152 8.42 4.71 8.02
CA ASP A 152 7.41 5.72 8.34
C ASP A 152 6.34 5.82 7.24
N SER A 153 6.75 5.75 5.96
CA SER A 153 5.81 5.82 4.83
C SER A 153 4.93 4.57 4.75
N MET A 154 5.51 3.38 4.92
CA MET A 154 4.76 2.12 4.93
C MET A 154 3.74 2.12 6.07
N GLU A 155 4.13 2.55 7.25
CA GLU A 155 3.23 2.63 8.40
C GLU A 155 2.11 3.66 8.16
N ALA A 156 2.45 4.88 7.72
CA ALA A 156 1.47 5.91 7.42
C ALA A 156 0.48 5.47 6.33
N ILE A 157 0.96 4.80 5.27
CA ILE A 157 0.09 4.26 4.23
C ILE A 157 -0.82 3.17 4.81
N TYR A 158 -0.27 2.20 5.55
CA TYR A 158 -1.02 1.10 6.14
C TYR A 158 -2.17 1.60 7.02
N GLN A 159 -1.91 2.58 7.89
CA GLN A 159 -2.91 3.16 8.77
C GLN A 159 -4.11 3.76 8.02
N VAL A 160 -3.88 4.27 6.81
CA VAL A 160 -4.96 4.79 5.96
C VAL A 160 -5.67 3.64 5.23
N ILE A 161 -4.93 2.78 4.51
CA ILE A 161 -5.54 1.79 3.61
C ILE A 161 -6.27 0.66 4.36
N LYS A 162 -5.92 0.37 5.62
CA LYS A 162 -6.54 -0.71 6.41
C LYS A 162 -8.05 -0.53 6.63
N GLY A 163 -8.55 0.72 6.54
CA GLY A 163 -9.98 1.02 6.64
C GLY A 163 -10.77 0.79 5.35
N TYR A 164 -10.10 0.43 4.25
CA TYR A 164 -10.70 0.28 2.93
C TYR A 164 -10.62 -1.16 2.42
N HIS A 165 -11.34 -1.44 1.34
CA HIS A 165 -11.27 -2.74 0.69
C HIS A 165 -9.91 -2.93 0.01
N ILE A 166 -9.06 -3.77 0.61
CA ILE A 166 -7.80 -4.23 0.01
C ILE A 166 -8.08 -5.51 -0.78
N ASP A 167 -7.58 -5.58 -2.01
CA ASP A 167 -7.74 -6.76 -2.86
C ASP A 167 -6.93 -7.97 -2.34
N ASN A 168 -7.31 -9.17 -2.77
CA ASN A 168 -6.73 -10.41 -2.27
C ASN A 168 -5.22 -10.54 -2.49
N ARG A 169 -4.70 -9.99 -3.60
CA ARG A 169 -3.28 -10.11 -3.94
C ARG A 169 -2.46 -9.24 -3.00
N LEU A 170 -2.89 -8.00 -2.78
CA LEU A 170 -2.23 -7.10 -1.84
C LEU A 170 -2.33 -7.66 -0.41
N ARG A 171 -3.49 -8.16 0.03
CA ARG A 171 -3.64 -8.79 1.37
C ARG A 171 -2.67 -9.95 1.59
N GLU A 172 -2.51 -10.84 0.62
CA GLU A 172 -1.56 -11.95 0.74
C GLU A 172 -0.12 -11.45 0.92
N LYS A 173 0.29 -10.43 0.14
CA LYS A 173 1.61 -9.80 0.28
C LYS A 173 1.79 -9.16 1.67
N MET A 174 0.76 -8.48 2.17
CA MET A 174 0.75 -7.85 3.49
C MET A 174 0.92 -8.86 4.62
N TRP A 175 0.12 -9.94 4.60
CA TRP A 175 0.22 -11.00 5.59
C TRP A 175 1.64 -11.58 5.68
N ARG A 176 2.20 -12.00 4.54
CA ARG A 176 3.56 -12.57 4.49
C ARG A 176 4.63 -11.58 4.94
N TRP A 177 4.43 -10.31 4.64
CA TRP A 177 5.31 -9.24 5.06
C TRP A 177 5.27 -9.01 6.56
N PHE A 178 4.08 -8.85 7.14
CA PHE A 178 3.91 -8.64 8.57
C PHE A 178 4.46 -9.82 9.38
N GLU A 179 4.22 -11.06 8.94
CA GLU A 179 4.82 -12.25 9.54
C GLU A 179 6.36 -12.16 9.55
N LYS A 180 6.97 -11.78 8.42
CA LYS A 180 8.43 -11.66 8.29
C LYS A 180 9.01 -10.58 9.21
N GLU A 181 8.29 -9.49 9.40
CA GLU A 181 8.71 -8.37 10.27
C GLU A 181 8.34 -8.61 11.74
N GLY A 182 7.72 -9.75 12.09
CA GLY A 182 7.33 -10.10 13.45
C GLY A 182 6.07 -9.37 13.96
N ARG A 183 5.33 -8.69 13.08
CA ARG A 183 4.05 -8.02 13.37
C ARG A 183 2.91 -9.02 13.26
N LEU A 184 2.81 -9.90 14.26
CA LEU A 184 1.98 -11.10 14.19
C LEU A 184 0.48 -10.80 14.21
N ALA A 185 0.05 -9.79 14.97
CA ALA A 185 -1.35 -9.35 14.99
C ALA A 185 -1.80 -8.86 13.60
N GLU A 186 -1.05 -7.94 12.98
CA GLU A 186 -1.40 -7.44 11.64
C GLU A 186 -1.28 -8.51 10.56
N ALA A 187 -0.39 -9.49 10.75
CA ALA A 187 -0.31 -10.67 9.91
C ALA A 187 -1.60 -11.50 10.00
N GLU A 188 -2.06 -11.79 11.21
CA GLU A 188 -3.28 -12.55 11.47
C GLU A 188 -4.52 -11.83 10.90
N ASP A 189 -4.68 -10.53 11.16
CA ASP A 189 -5.75 -9.70 10.60
C ASP A 189 -5.79 -9.77 9.06
N SER A 190 -4.62 -9.65 8.43
CA SER A 190 -4.49 -9.70 6.97
C SER A 190 -4.85 -11.08 6.41
N LEU A 191 -4.47 -12.15 7.12
CA LEU A 191 -4.80 -13.53 6.78
C LEU A 191 -6.32 -13.78 6.87
N PHE A 192 -6.96 -13.36 7.97
CA PHE A 192 -8.40 -13.54 8.16
C PHE A 192 -9.22 -12.85 7.07
N GLU A 193 -8.91 -11.58 6.80
CA GLU A 193 -9.56 -10.83 5.74
C GLU A 193 -9.37 -11.50 4.37
N TRP A 194 -8.17 -12.02 4.08
CA TRP A 194 -7.88 -12.73 2.83
C TRP A 194 -8.64 -14.05 2.68
N LEU A 195 -8.85 -14.80 3.77
CA LEU A 195 -9.69 -16.00 3.76
C LEU A 195 -11.15 -15.63 3.47
N ASN A 196 -11.69 -14.64 4.17
CA ASN A 196 -13.09 -14.21 4.09
C ASN A 196 -13.47 -13.54 2.74
N SER A 197 -12.54 -12.83 2.10
CA SER A 197 -12.74 -12.23 0.77
C SER A 197 -12.59 -13.24 -0.36
N GLY A 198 -11.70 -14.22 -0.17
CA GLY A 198 -11.35 -15.24 -1.12
C GLY A 198 -12.46 -16.26 -1.41
N GLU A 199 -13.24 -16.64 -0.38
CA GLU A 199 -14.36 -17.58 -0.50
C GLU A 199 -15.46 -17.11 -1.45
N ARG A 200 -15.68 -15.78 -1.54
CA ARG A 200 -16.77 -15.21 -2.34
C ARG A 200 -16.52 -15.25 -3.85
N HIS A 201 -15.26 -15.31 -4.28
CA HIS A 201 -14.90 -15.09 -5.69
C HIS A 201 -14.27 -16.32 -6.36
N HIS A 202 -13.56 -17.17 -5.61
CA HIS A 202 -12.82 -18.33 -6.16
C HIS A 202 -12.83 -19.53 -5.19
N PRO A 203 -13.96 -20.25 -5.06
CA PRO A 203 -14.10 -21.36 -4.12
C PRO A 203 -13.10 -22.49 -4.40
N GLU A 204 -12.71 -22.73 -5.66
CA GLU A 204 -11.72 -23.73 -6.05
C GLU A 204 -10.32 -23.48 -5.47
N GLN A 205 -10.02 -22.23 -5.08
CA GLN A 205 -8.74 -21.88 -4.45
C GLN A 205 -8.82 -21.86 -2.92
N ALA A 206 -10.02 -21.98 -2.33
CA ALA A 206 -10.23 -21.85 -0.89
C ALA A 206 -9.43 -22.89 -0.09
N ALA A 207 -9.44 -24.15 -0.51
CA ALA A 207 -8.70 -25.22 0.17
C ALA A 207 -7.19 -24.94 0.29
N SER A 208 -6.58 -24.37 -0.75
CA SER A 208 -5.16 -23.97 -0.74
C SER A 208 -4.90 -22.84 0.26
N ARG A 209 -5.81 -21.87 0.37
CA ARG A 209 -5.68 -20.76 1.32
C ARG A 209 -5.80 -21.23 2.77
N TYR A 210 -6.80 -22.08 3.06
CA TYR A 210 -6.95 -22.68 4.39
C TYR A 210 -5.75 -23.54 4.79
N THR A 211 -5.16 -24.28 3.84
CA THR A 211 -3.91 -25.02 4.07
C THR A 211 -2.75 -24.07 4.43
N GLN A 212 -2.64 -22.92 3.76
CA GLN A 212 -1.62 -21.91 4.08
C GLN A 212 -1.86 -21.27 5.46
N ALA A 213 -3.11 -21.03 5.82
CA ALA A 213 -3.49 -20.49 7.13
C ALA A 213 -3.12 -21.46 8.26
N LEU A 214 -3.43 -22.76 8.12
CA LEU A 214 -3.04 -23.76 9.12
C LEU A 214 -1.53 -23.81 9.33
N LYS A 215 -0.73 -23.77 8.25
CA LYS A 215 0.73 -23.70 8.34
C LYS A 215 1.23 -22.46 9.07
N PHE A 216 0.51 -21.35 9.01
CA PHE A 216 0.85 -20.15 9.76
C PHE A 216 0.59 -20.32 11.24
N TYR A 217 -0.58 -20.81 11.63
CA TYR A 217 -0.86 -21.13 13.02
C TYR A 217 0.08 -22.20 13.60
N GLU A 218 0.50 -23.20 12.82
CA GLU A 218 1.54 -24.15 13.23
C GLU A 218 2.88 -23.47 13.55
N ARG A 219 3.25 -22.43 12.79
CA ARG A 219 4.46 -21.64 13.08
C ARG A 219 4.28 -20.79 14.32
N LEU A 220 3.11 -20.17 14.52
CA LEU A 220 2.79 -19.41 15.73
C LEU A 220 2.77 -20.30 16.98
N ASP A 221 2.24 -21.52 16.89
CA ASP A 221 2.23 -22.50 17.98
C ASP A 221 3.64 -22.85 18.45
N ALA A 222 4.62 -22.85 17.55
CA ALA A 222 6.01 -23.12 17.87
C ALA A 222 6.76 -21.93 18.51
N MET A 223 6.19 -20.72 18.49
CA MET A 223 6.78 -19.53 19.11
C MET A 223 6.56 -19.51 20.62
N SER A 224 7.39 -18.78 21.37
CA SER A 224 7.19 -18.54 22.80
C SER A 224 6.06 -17.51 23.04
N ASP A 225 5.45 -17.51 24.22
CA ASP A 225 4.42 -16.53 24.58
C ASP A 225 4.99 -15.10 24.54
N GLU A 226 6.26 -14.93 24.95
CA GLU A 226 6.96 -13.64 24.88
C GLU A 226 7.08 -13.14 23.44
N THR A 227 7.49 -14.00 22.51
CA THR A 227 7.59 -13.66 21.07
C THR A 227 6.23 -13.31 20.47
N LEU A 228 5.18 -14.04 20.86
CA LEU A 228 3.82 -13.74 20.40
C LEU A 228 3.38 -12.35 20.88
N LEU A 229 3.57 -12.07 22.17
CA LEU A 229 3.20 -10.79 22.77
C LEU A 229 3.99 -9.61 22.19
N GLU A 230 5.29 -9.79 21.91
CA GLU A 230 6.10 -8.79 21.20
C GLU A 230 5.55 -8.49 19.80
N GLY A 231 4.99 -9.51 19.13
CA GLY A 231 4.31 -9.39 17.84
C GLY A 231 2.84 -8.94 17.94
N GLY A 232 2.36 -8.59 19.13
CA GLY A 232 1.00 -8.08 19.36
C GLY A 232 -0.07 -9.16 19.46
N LEU A 233 0.29 -10.44 19.54
CA LEU A 233 -0.65 -11.56 19.52
C LEU A 233 -0.56 -12.38 20.83
N SER A 234 -1.68 -12.78 21.40
CA SER A 234 -1.70 -13.65 22.59
C SER A 234 -1.82 -15.13 22.22
N ARG A 235 -1.37 -16.02 23.10
CA ARG A 235 -1.55 -17.48 22.92
C ARG A 235 -3.02 -17.87 22.75
N GLU A 236 -3.92 -17.20 23.46
CA GLU A 236 -5.36 -17.43 23.39
C GLU A 236 -5.91 -17.07 22.00
N GLU A 237 -5.48 -15.94 21.43
CA GLU A 237 -5.85 -15.54 20.06
C GLU A 237 -5.33 -16.55 19.03
N VAL A 238 -4.06 -17.00 19.13
CA VAL A 238 -3.52 -18.05 18.23
C VAL A 238 -4.37 -19.32 18.26
N ILE A 239 -4.75 -19.79 19.45
CA ILE A 239 -5.56 -20.99 19.61
C ILE A 239 -6.95 -20.78 18.99
N SER A 240 -7.60 -19.66 19.33
CA SER A 240 -8.93 -19.32 18.80
C SER A 240 -8.92 -19.24 17.27
N GLY A 241 -7.95 -18.54 16.70
CA GLY A 241 -7.88 -18.34 15.26
C GLY A 241 -7.60 -19.65 14.51
N ARG A 242 -6.74 -20.51 15.05
CA ARG A 242 -6.49 -21.86 14.50
C ARG A 242 -7.73 -22.74 14.52
N GLU A 243 -8.52 -22.68 15.60
CA GLU A 243 -9.78 -23.42 15.70
C GLU A 243 -10.78 -22.98 14.64
N ASP A 244 -10.92 -21.67 14.41
CA ASP A 244 -11.83 -21.12 13.41
C ASP A 244 -11.43 -21.53 11.99
N VAL A 245 -10.14 -21.43 11.66
CA VAL A 245 -9.59 -21.91 10.37
C VAL A 245 -9.81 -23.42 10.21
N SER A 246 -9.65 -24.21 11.28
CA SER A 246 -9.85 -25.67 11.23
C SER A 246 -11.31 -26.05 10.97
N LYS A 247 -12.26 -25.37 11.65
CA LYS A 247 -13.71 -25.57 11.44
C LYS A 247 -14.10 -25.25 10.00
N SER A 248 -13.62 -24.11 9.47
CA SER A 248 -13.90 -23.72 8.08
C SER A 248 -13.28 -24.70 7.07
N THR A 249 -12.10 -25.23 7.35
CA THR A 249 -11.46 -26.26 6.51
C THR A 249 -12.29 -27.54 6.45
N ALA A 250 -12.80 -28.02 7.60
CA ALA A 250 -13.65 -29.21 7.67
C ALA A 250 -14.95 -29.02 6.87
N TRP A 251 -15.59 -27.85 7.00
CA TRP A 251 -16.80 -27.53 6.23
C TRP A 251 -16.56 -27.50 4.71
N GLN A 252 -15.39 -27.04 4.26
CA GLN A 252 -15.01 -27.03 2.84
C GLN A 252 -14.73 -28.44 2.28
N MET A 253 -14.27 -29.38 3.11
CA MET A 253 -14.02 -30.77 2.68
C MET A 253 -15.29 -31.64 2.59
N GLU A 254 -16.37 -31.22 3.24
CA GLU A 254 -17.67 -31.91 3.21
C GLU A 254 -18.57 -31.50 2.03
N ARG A 255 -18.19 -30.48 1.26
CA ARG A 255 -18.89 -30.00 0.04
C ARG A 255 -18.29 -30.56 -1.24
#